data_AF-A0A932WW33-F1
#
_entry.id   AF-A0A932WW33-F1
#
_cell.length_a   1.000
_cell.length_b   1.000
_cell.length_c   1.000
_cell.angle_alpha   90.00
_cell.angle_beta   90.00
_cell.angle_gamma   90.00
#
_symmetry.space_group_name_H-M   'P 1'
#
loop_
_entity.id
_entity.type
_entity.pdbx_description
1 polymer ?
#
loop_
_entity_poly.entity_id
_entity_poly.type
_entity_poly.pdbx_seq_one_letter_code
_entity_poly.pdbx_strand_id
1 'polypeptide(L)'
;MGRLIGRPAAAFGAGVVTHLVGDLLPHRDFDLALETLLLGGTLLALAASEGVHSPAFLGALGGVAPDVEHGLALLGLMDDDQKWFPTHTGRLPHGCRIRSLANQVAIGAIALLVLASVRGSDT
;
A
#
# COMPACT_ATOMS: atom_id res chain seq x y z
N MET A 1 -8.27 4.66 -4.08
CA MET A 1 -7.71 5.96 -4.52
C MET A 1 -7.36 5.99 -6.01
N GLY A 2 -6.56 5.05 -6.52
CA GLY A 2 -6.13 5.07 -7.94
C GLY A 2 -7.28 5.17 -8.96
N ARG A 3 -8.37 4.40 -8.77
CA ARG A 3 -9.59 4.48 -9.60
C ARG A 3 -10.24 5.88 -9.62
N LEU A 4 -10.22 6.61 -8.51
CA LEU A 4 -10.83 7.94 -8.38
C LEU A 4 -10.01 9.04 -9.08
N ILE A 5 -8.70 8.85 -9.25
CA ILE A 5 -7.81 9.82 -9.89
C ILE A 5 -7.92 9.75 -11.41
N GLY A 6 -8.26 8.57 -11.96
CA GLY A 6 -8.46 8.36 -13.40
C GLY A 6 -7.21 8.45 -14.28
N ARG A 7 -6.09 8.98 -13.76
CA ARG A 7 -4.82 9.14 -14.47
C ARG A 7 -3.74 8.20 -13.89
N PRO A 8 -3.20 7.24 -14.68
CA PRO A 8 -2.20 6.26 -14.25
C PRO A 8 -1.03 6.79 -13.41
N ALA A 9 -0.31 7.80 -13.91
CA ALA A 9 0.87 8.34 -13.23
C ALA A 9 0.51 9.05 -11.91
N ALA A 10 -0.60 9.82 -11.91
CA ALA A 10 -1.07 10.49 -10.71
C ALA A 10 -1.60 9.47 -9.68
N ALA A 11 -2.20 8.37 -10.13
CA ALA A 11 -2.62 7.28 -9.26
C ALA A 11 -1.43 6.62 -8.57
N PHE A 12 -0.35 6.32 -9.30
CA PHE A 12 0.90 5.81 -8.72
C PHE A 12 1.46 6.75 -7.67
N GLY A 13 1.61 8.04 -8.00
CA GLY A 13 2.10 9.06 -7.05
C GLY A 13 1.22 9.18 -5.81
N ALA A 14 -0.11 9.12 -5.97
CA ALA A 14 -1.03 9.11 -4.83
C ALA A 14 -0.89 7.83 -3.98
N GLY A 15 -0.56 6.69 -4.60
CA GLY A 15 -0.17 5.47 -3.89
C GLY A 15 1.01 5.72 -2.97
N VAL A 16 2.11 6.26 -3.52
CA VAL A 16 3.34 6.58 -2.75
C VAL A 16 3.03 7.53 -1.59
N VAL A 17 2.25 8.59 -1.84
CA VAL A 17 1.84 9.54 -0.79
C VAL A 17 0.98 8.85 0.27
N THR A 18 0.06 7.98 -0.13
CA THR A 18 -0.78 7.25 0.83
C THR A 18 0.04 6.32 1.70
N HIS A 19 1.06 5.66 1.14
CA HIS A 19 2.01 4.86 1.92
C HIS A 19 2.74 5.73 2.95
N LEU A 20 3.32 6.85 2.53
CA LEU A 20 3.98 7.79 3.45
C LEU A 20 3.04 8.19 4.60
N VAL A 21 1.80 8.59 4.29
CA VAL A 21 0.82 8.96 5.32
C VAL A 21 0.49 7.77 6.22
N GLY A 22 0.37 6.57 5.68
CA GLY A 22 0.15 5.33 6.44
C GLY A 22 1.27 5.08 7.44
N ASP A 23 2.51 5.20 6.99
CA ASP A 23 3.71 5.04 7.83
C ASP A 23 3.77 6.03 8.99
N LEU A 24 3.30 7.27 8.80
CA LEU A 24 3.28 8.28 9.87
C LEU A 24 2.20 7.99 10.93
N LEU A 25 1.16 7.25 10.58
CA LEU A 25 0.04 6.97 11.48
C LEU A 25 0.32 5.74 12.35
N PRO A 26 -0.20 5.66 13.58
CA PRO A 26 -0.08 4.46 14.41
C PRO A 26 -0.70 3.24 13.71
N HIS A 27 0.11 2.23 13.41
CA HIS A 27 -0.31 1.01 12.73
C HIS A 27 0.35 -0.23 13.35
N ARG A 28 -0.06 -1.40 12.88
CA ARG A 28 0.48 -2.69 13.32
C ARG A 28 1.09 -3.39 12.11
N ASP A 29 2.35 -3.77 12.21
CA ASP A 29 2.98 -4.62 11.21
C ASP A 29 2.48 -6.06 11.37
N PHE A 30 2.15 -6.70 10.26
CA PHE A 30 1.85 -8.12 10.24
C PHE A 30 3.15 -8.92 10.04
N ASP A 31 3.03 -10.25 10.13
CA ASP A 31 4.16 -11.07 9.71
C ASP A 31 4.35 -10.97 8.19
N LEU A 32 5.62 -10.99 7.78
CA LEU A 32 6.01 -10.80 6.38
C LEU A 32 5.32 -11.78 5.42
N ALA A 33 5.07 -13.02 5.86
CA ALA A 33 4.44 -14.03 5.01
C ALA A 33 2.98 -13.68 4.71
N LEU A 34 2.23 -13.28 5.74
CA LEU A 34 0.86 -12.80 5.59
C LEU A 34 0.79 -11.54 4.73
N GLU A 35 1.67 -10.55 4.96
CA GLU A 35 1.71 -9.32 4.16
C GLU A 35 2.01 -9.60 2.70
N THR A 36 3.00 -10.44 2.42
CA THR A 36 3.37 -10.84 1.06
C THR A 36 2.20 -11.52 0.34
N LEU A 37 1.49 -12.43 1.03
CA LEU A 37 0.32 -13.10 0.46
C LEU A 37 -0.83 -12.14 0.17
N LEU A 38 -1.17 -11.26 1.12
CA LEU A 38 -2.23 -10.28 0.96
C LEU A 38 -1.90 -9.28 -0.15
N LEU A 39 -0.66 -8.80 -0.18
CA LEU A 39 -0.15 -7.90 -1.19
C LEU A 39 -0.22 -8.51 -2.59
N GLY A 40 0.42 -9.68 -2.77
CA GLY A 40 0.47 -10.37 -4.05
C GLY A 40 -0.92 -10.75 -4.54
N GLY A 41 -1.78 -11.24 -3.65
CA GLY A 41 -3.18 -11.55 -3.94
C GLY A 41 -3.97 -10.31 -4.38
N THR A 42 -3.78 -9.18 -3.69
CA THR A 42 -4.46 -7.92 -4.04
C THR A 42 -4.00 -7.38 -5.39
N LEU A 43 -2.70 -7.34 -5.66
CA LEU A 43 -2.17 -6.90 -6.94
C LEU A 43 -2.61 -7.81 -8.09
N LEU A 44 -2.59 -9.13 -7.89
CA LEU A 44 -3.07 -10.09 -8.89
C LEU A 44 -4.57 -9.91 -9.16
N ALA A 45 -5.38 -9.73 -8.11
CA ALA A 45 -6.81 -9.49 -8.26
C ALA A 45 -7.10 -8.18 -9.01
N LEU A 46 -6.36 -7.10 -8.73
CA LEU A 46 -6.46 -5.82 -9.44
C LEU A 46 -6.00 -5.95 -10.89
N ALA A 47 -4.89 -6.65 -11.15
CA ALA A 47 -4.41 -6.91 -12.50
C ALA A 47 -5.44 -7.70 -13.33
N ALA A 48 -6.04 -8.73 -12.74
CA ALA A 48 -7.04 -9.56 -13.41
C ALA A 48 -8.37 -8.84 -13.66
N SER A 49 -8.79 -7.95 -12.75
CA SER A 49 -10.11 -7.30 -12.84
C SER A 49 -10.10 -5.93 -13.54
N GLU A 50 -9.02 -5.16 -13.40
CA GLU A 50 -8.95 -3.78 -13.91
C GLU A 50 -7.81 -3.61 -14.95
N GLY A 51 -6.85 -4.54 -15.01
CA GLY A 51 -5.69 -4.49 -15.90
C GLY A 51 -4.46 -3.84 -15.26
N VAL A 52 -3.26 -4.26 -15.67
CA VAL A 52 -1.97 -3.81 -15.11
C VAL A 52 -1.63 -2.34 -15.40
N HIS A 53 -2.27 -1.73 -16.40
CA HIS A 53 -2.11 -0.32 -16.72
C HIS A 53 -3.22 0.57 -16.13
N SER A 54 -4.15 -0.03 -15.38
CA SER A 54 -5.24 0.73 -14.78
C SER A 54 -4.73 1.68 -13.70
N PRO A 55 -5.38 2.84 -13.51
CA PRO A 55 -5.12 3.70 -12.36
C PRO A 55 -5.27 2.96 -11.02
N ALA A 56 -6.19 2.01 -10.91
CA ALA A 56 -6.38 1.21 -9.69
C ALA A 56 -5.15 0.36 -9.36
N PHE A 57 -4.67 -0.42 -10.34
CA PHE A 57 -3.47 -1.24 -10.17
C PHE A 57 -2.24 -0.38 -9.90
N LEU A 58 -2.03 0.68 -10.68
CA LEU A 58 -0.85 1.53 -10.53
C LEU A 58 -0.85 2.33 -9.22
N GLY A 59 -2.01 2.71 -8.71
CA GLY A 59 -2.12 3.30 -7.38
C GLY A 59 -1.78 2.32 -6.26
N ALA A 60 -2.22 1.06 -6.37
CA ALA A 60 -1.84 0.02 -5.42
C ALA A 60 -0.33 -0.28 -5.50
N LEU A 61 0.21 -0.39 -6.71
CA LEU A 61 1.64 -0.58 -6.95
C LEU A 61 2.48 0.56 -6.36
N GLY A 62 2.05 1.81 -6.56
CA GLY A 62 2.72 2.97 -5.98
C GLY A 62 2.71 2.99 -4.46
N GLY A 63 1.65 2.48 -3.82
CA GLY A 63 1.59 2.35 -2.36
C GLY A 63 2.49 1.26 -1.78
N VAL A 64 2.99 0.36 -2.61
CA VAL A 64 3.83 -0.78 -2.18
C VAL A 64 5.28 -0.57 -2.60
N ALA A 65 5.52 0.21 -3.65
CA ALA A 65 6.85 0.48 -4.17
C ALA A 65 7.87 0.92 -3.10
N PRO A 66 7.52 1.77 -2.10
CA PRO A 66 8.45 2.10 -1.01
C PRO A 66 8.97 0.87 -0.24
N ASP A 67 8.11 -0.09 0.07
CA ASP A 67 8.43 -1.30 0.86
C ASP A 67 9.35 -2.28 0.15
N VAL A 68 9.57 -2.11 -1.17
CA VAL A 68 10.55 -2.91 -1.90
C VAL A 68 11.93 -2.78 -1.27
N GLU A 69 12.30 -1.61 -0.73
CA GLU A 69 13.55 -1.41 0.00
C GLU A 69 13.64 -2.33 1.24
N HIS A 70 12.56 -2.47 2.00
CA HIS A 70 12.48 -3.39 3.14
C HIS A 70 12.58 -4.85 2.70
N GLY A 71 11.87 -5.23 1.63
CA GLY A 71 11.93 -6.58 1.07
C GLY A 71 13.34 -6.95 0.60
N LEU A 72 14.02 -6.04 -0.09
CA LEU A 72 15.40 -6.23 -0.53
C LEU A 72 16.36 -6.36 0.65
N ALA A 73 16.19 -5.55 1.69
CA ALA A 73 17.00 -5.65 2.89
C ALA A 73 16.82 -6.98 3.64
N LEU A 74 15.58 -7.44 3.76
CA LEU A 74 15.25 -8.73 4.38
C LEU A 74 15.83 -9.93 3.60
N LEU A 75 15.98 -9.79 2.27
CA LEU A 75 16.60 -10.80 1.42
C LEU A 75 18.14 -10.72 1.40
N GLY A 76 18.74 -9.73 2.10
CA GLY A 76 20.19 -9.49 2.08
C GLY A 76 20.70 -8.96 0.73
N LEU A 77 19.81 -8.38 -0.08
CA LEU A 77 20.14 -7.79 -1.39
C LEU A 77 20.38 -6.27 -1.30
N MET A 78 20.12 -5.68 -0.14
CA MET A 78 20.27 -4.26 0.15
C MET A 78 20.65 -4.11 1.64
N ASP A 79 21.55 -3.20 1.96
CA ASP A 79 21.86 -2.85 3.34
C ASP A 79 20.87 -1.79 3.87
N ASP A 80 20.65 -1.73 5.19
CA ASP A 80 19.69 -0.79 5.79
C ASP A 80 20.03 0.69 5.51
N ASP A 81 21.32 1.01 5.31
CA ASP A 81 21.79 2.37 4.99
C ASP A 81 21.59 2.76 3.52
N GLN A 82 21.21 1.79 2.67
CA GLN A 82 20.89 1.99 1.26
C GLN A 82 19.41 2.29 1.02
N LYS A 83 18.56 2.24 2.06
CA LYS A 83 17.16 2.65 1.98
C LYS A 83 17.05 4.15 1.74
N TRP A 84 16.10 4.59 0.93
CA TRP A 84 15.93 6.02 0.59
C TRP A 84 14.59 6.57 1.04
N PHE A 85 13.59 5.71 1.24
CA PHE A 85 12.27 6.19 1.62
C PHE A 85 12.34 6.89 3.00
N PRO A 86 11.75 8.09 3.16
CA PRO A 86 12.02 8.94 4.33
C PRO A 86 11.69 8.30 5.69
N THR A 87 10.64 7.47 5.76
CA THR A 87 10.23 6.76 6.98
C THR A 87 11.08 5.52 7.25
N HIS A 88 11.69 4.93 6.21
CA HIS A 88 12.60 3.78 6.33
C HIS A 88 13.99 4.18 6.80
N THR A 89 14.39 5.42 6.51
CA THR A 89 15.69 5.98 6.89
C THR A 89 15.69 6.67 8.25
N GLY A 90 14.52 6.80 8.88
CA GLY A 90 14.34 7.58 10.12
C GLY A 90 14.38 9.10 9.91
N ARG A 91 14.39 9.60 8.66
CA ARG A 91 14.28 11.04 8.36
C ARG A 91 12.90 11.59 8.71
N LEU A 92 11.87 10.77 8.55
CA LEU A 92 10.53 11.03 9.05
C LEU A 92 10.19 9.99 10.12
N PRO A 93 9.37 10.36 11.13
CA PRO A 93 8.99 9.45 12.18
C PRO A 93 8.14 8.31 11.60
N HIS A 94 8.34 7.10 12.09
CA HIS A 94 7.44 5.99 11.81
C HIS A 94 6.42 5.88 12.96
N GLY A 95 5.16 5.63 12.62
CA GLY A 95 4.04 5.60 13.54
C GLY A 95 4.25 4.58 14.66
N CYS A 96 3.70 4.85 15.83
CA CYS A 96 3.87 3.93 16.95
C CYS A 96 3.09 2.63 16.70
N ARG A 97 3.72 1.49 17.05
CA ARG A 97 3.09 0.17 16.91
C ARG A 97 1.87 0.05 17.82
N ILE A 98 0.69 -0.12 17.23
CA ILE A 98 -0.53 -0.44 17.97
C ILE A 98 -0.76 -1.95 18.02
N ARG A 99 -1.39 -2.43 19.10
CA ARG A 99 -1.68 -3.87 19.26
C ARG A 99 -3.05 -4.30 18.73
N SER A 100 -3.99 -3.35 18.63
CA SER A 100 -5.39 -3.63 18.31
C SER A 100 -5.61 -3.87 16.82
N LEU A 101 -6.05 -5.09 16.49
CA LEU A 101 -6.46 -5.49 15.14
C LEU A 101 -7.74 -4.75 14.67
N ALA A 102 -8.55 -4.26 15.60
CA ALA A 102 -9.85 -3.66 15.31
C ALA A 102 -9.75 -2.42 14.41
N ASN A 103 -8.72 -1.59 14.59
CA ASN A 103 -8.53 -0.38 13.78
C ASN A 103 -8.20 -0.72 12.32
N GLN A 104 -7.40 -1.76 12.09
CA GLN A 104 -7.04 -2.21 10.73
C GLN A 104 -8.21 -2.90 10.03
N VAL A 105 -8.98 -3.72 10.76
CA VAL A 105 -10.21 -4.33 10.22
C VAL A 105 -11.22 -3.24 9.86
N ALA A 106 -11.39 -2.22 10.69
CA ALA A 106 -12.29 -1.11 10.41
C ALA A 106 -11.85 -0.32 9.16
N ILE A 107 -10.57 0.05 9.06
CA ILE A 107 -10.04 0.77 7.89
C ILE A 107 -10.15 -0.09 6.62
N GLY A 108 -9.80 -1.38 6.70
CA GLY A 108 -9.94 -2.31 5.59
C GLY A 108 -11.39 -2.48 5.14
N ALA A 109 -12.32 -2.62 6.08
CA ALA A 109 -13.75 -2.69 5.78
C ALA A 109 -14.26 -1.41 5.11
N ILE A 110 -13.85 -0.23 5.59
CA ILE A 110 -14.20 1.06 4.97
C ILE A 110 -13.63 1.14 3.55
N ALA A 111 -12.37 0.73 3.34
CA ALA A 111 -11.77 0.73 2.01
C ALA A 111 -12.52 -0.19 1.04
N LEU A 112 -12.93 -1.37 1.49
CA LEU A 112 -13.74 -2.31 0.71
C LEU A 112 -15.13 -1.74 0.41
N LEU A 113 -15.78 -1.09 1.38
CA LEU A 113 -17.08 -0.44 1.18
C LEU A 113 -17.00 0.69 0.15
N VAL A 114 -15.95 1.51 0.20
CA VAL A 114 -15.70 2.57 -0.80
C VAL A 114 -15.44 1.98 -2.18
N LEU A 115 -14.68 0.89 -2.27
CA LEU A 115 -14.47 0.18 -3.54
C LEU A 115 -15.78 -0.40 -4.10
N ALA A 116 -16.62 -0.98 -3.24
CA ALA A 116 -17.92 -1.52 -3.63
C ALA A 116 -18.90 -0.43 -4.08
N SER A 117 -18.92 0.73 -3.40
CA SER A 117 -19.81 1.85 -3.75
C SER A 117 -19.44 2.49 -5.08
N VAL A 118 -18.14 2.55 -5.40
CA VAL A 118 -17.66 3.06 -6.70
C VAL A 118 -18.02 2.10 -7.85
N ARG A 119 -18.01 0.78 -7.62
CA ARG A 119 -18.44 -0.21 -8.63
C ARG A 119 -19.94 -0.14 -8.96
N GLY A 120 -20.80 0.20 -8.00
CA GLY A 120 -22.25 0.33 -8.24
C GLY A 120 -22.66 1.58 -9.04
N SER A 121 -21.71 2.46 -9.37
CA SER A 121 -21.98 3.71 -10.11
C SER A 121 -21.77 3.57 -11.62
N ASP A 122 -21.23 2.45 -12.08
CA ASP A 122 -20.89 2.18 -13.49
C ASP A 122 -21.91 1.24 -14.19
N THR A 123 -23.09 1.02 -13.59
CA THR A 123 -24.24 0.28 -14.15
C THR A 123 -25.42 1.20 -14.36
#